data_AF-A0A941P1Z1-F1
#
_entry.id   AF-A0A941P1Z1-F1
#
_cell.length_a   1.000
_cell.length_b   1.000
_cell.length_c   1.000
_cell.angle_alpha   90.00
_cell.angle_beta   90.00
_cell.angle_gamma   90.00
#
_symmetry.space_group_name_H-M   'P 1'
#
loop_
_entity.id
_entity.type
_entity.pdbx_description
1 polymer ?
#
loop_
_entity_poly.entity_id
_entity_poly.type
_entity_poly.pdbx_seq_one_letter_code
_entity_poly.pdbx_strand_id
1 'polypeptide(L)'
;MLLPAAAQAQGTPRNFPESALRGKLVVTLPPHVTLNGKPDRLSPGARIHDTANLLVLSGGLVNQELVVNYVRDGHGLIHEVWILTPQEAALKRPVKPT
;
A
#
# COMPACT_ATOMS: atom_id res chain seq x y z
N MET A 1 -31.87 -0.87 19.71
CA MET A 1 -30.44 -0.49 19.69
C MET A 1 -29.81 -1.18 18.50
N LEU A 2 -29.58 -0.47 17.39
CA LEU A 2 -29.02 -1.05 16.16
C LEU A 2 -27.49 -0.99 16.28
N LEU A 3 -26.83 -2.14 16.40
CA LEU A 3 -25.38 -2.23 16.37
C LEU A 3 -24.92 -2.08 14.92
N PRO A 4 -23.98 -1.18 14.58
CA PRO A 4 -23.42 -1.15 13.24
C PRO A 4 -22.61 -2.44 13.05
N ALA A 5 -23.02 -3.27 12.10
CA ALA A 5 -22.22 -4.38 11.63
C ALA A 5 -20.96 -3.80 10.98
N ALA A 6 -19.84 -3.83 11.69
CA ALA A 6 -18.54 -3.67 11.07
C ALA A 6 -18.36 -4.86 10.12
N ALA A 7 -18.59 -4.61 8.84
CA ALA A 7 -18.26 -5.56 7.78
C ALA A 7 -16.74 -5.74 7.80
N GLN A 8 -16.25 -6.66 8.63
CA GLN A 8 -14.93 -7.22 8.47
C GLN A 8 -15.02 -8.02 7.18
N ALA A 9 -14.60 -7.43 6.06
CA ALA A 9 -14.32 -8.17 4.86
C ALA A 9 -13.19 -9.15 5.20
N GLN A 10 -13.56 -10.31 5.75
CA GLN A 10 -12.69 -11.47 5.94
C GLN A 10 -12.47 -12.10 4.57
N GLY A 11 -11.89 -11.32 3.65
CA GLY A 11 -11.41 -11.83 2.39
C GLY A 11 -10.14 -12.62 2.66
N THR A 12 -10.01 -13.77 1.99
CA THR A 12 -8.72 -14.45 1.86
C THR A 12 -7.64 -13.42 1.52
N PRO A 13 -6.46 -13.45 2.18
CA PRO A 13 -5.37 -12.54 1.88
C PRO A 13 -5.11 -12.48 0.38
N ARG A 14 -5.01 -11.26 -0.19
CA ARG A 14 -4.83 -11.11 -1.63
C ARG A 14 -3.50 -11.73 -2.06
N ASN A 15 -3.50 -12.29 -3.27
CA ASN A 15 -2.26 -12.72 -3.89
C ASN A 15 -1.57 -11.51 -4.51
N PHE A 16 -0.34 -11.24 -4.08
CA PHE A 16 0.45 -10.11 -4.58
C PHE A 16 1.57 -10.61 -5.50
N PRO A 17 2.02 -9.81 -6.49
CA PRO A 17 3.15 -10.17 -7.34
C PRO A 17 4.40 -10.52 -6.53
N GLU A 18 5.24 -11.41 -7.05
CA GLU A 18 6.52 -11.76 -6.41
C GLU A 18 7.47 -10.56 -6.32
N SER A 19 7.40 -9.66 -7.30
CA SER A 19 8.17 -8.41 -7.34
C SER A 19 7.73 -7.38 -6.30
N ALA A 20 6.59 -7.57 -5.64
CA ALA A 20 6.08 -6.60 -4.67
C ALA A 20 6.90 -6.61 -3.37
N LEU A 21 7.35 -5.44 -2.96
CA LEU A 21 8.10 -5.20 -1.74
C LEU A 21 7.17 -4.71 -0.63
N ARG A 22 7.59 -4.85 0.63
CA ARG A 22 6.84 -4.39 1.82
C ARG A 22 7.44 -3.08 2.32
N GLY A 23 6.60 -2.11 2.68
CA GLY A 23 7.08 -0.88 3.31
C GLY A 23 5.98 -0.13 4.06
N LYS A 24 6.41 0.89 4.80
CA LYS A 24 5.54 1.92 5.37
C LYS A 24 5.54 3.13 4.45
N LEU A 25 4.40 3.45 3.88
CA LEU A 25 4.24 4.56 2.95
C LEU A 25 3.47 5.68 3.64
N VAL A 26 3.99 6.91 3.54
CA VAL A 26 3.29 8.12 3.95
C VAL A 26 3.23 9.05 2.75
N VAL A 27 2.03 9.45 2.35
CA VAL A 27 1.88 10.48 1.31
C VAL A 27 2.10 11.84 1.96
N THR A 28 3.12 12.59 1.53
CA THR A 28 3.40 13.93 2.08
C THR A 28 2.72 15.00 1.24
N LEU A 29 3.05 15.06 -0.05
CA LEU A 29 2.42 15.94 -1.04
C LEU A 29 2.49 15.23 -2.40
N PRO A 30 1.39 14.68 -2.93
CA PRO A 30 1.41 13.94 -4.18
C PRO A 30 2.12 14.72 -5.30
N PRO A 31 3.01 14.06 -6.10
CA PRO A 31 3.36 12.64 -6.07
C PRO A 31 4.51 12.28 -5.09
N HIS A 32 4.97 13.22 -4.27
CA HIS A 32 5.99 12.97 -3.24
C HIS A 32 5.41 12.17 -2.06
N VAL A 33 6.17 11.18 -1.64
CA VAL A 33 5.84 10.31 -0.50
C VAL A 33 7.11 10.08 0.33
N THR A 34 6.96 9.45 1.48
CA THR A 34 8.07 8.79 2.14
C THR A 34 7.79 7.29 2.18
N LEU A 35 8.85 6.52 1.99
CA LEU A 35 8.84 5.07 2.10
C LEU A 35 9.85 4.66 3.16
N ASN A 36 9.37 4.01 4.22
CA ASN A 36 10.16 3.66 5.40
C ASN A 36 10.93 4.87 5.97
N GLY A 37 10.29 6.05 5.99
CA GLY A 37 10.87 7.31 6.45
C GLY A 37 11.87 7.98 5.50
N LYS A 38 12.14 7.39 4.32
CA LYS A 38 13.01 7.98 3.29
C LYS A 38 12.17 8.67 2.22
N PRO A 39 12.57 9.85 1.70
CA PRO A 39 11.89 10.48 0.57
C PRO A 39 11.82 9.54 -0.65
N ASP A 40 10.65 9.46 -1.25
CA ASP A 40 10.38 8.65 -2.44
C ASP A 40 9.28 9.32 -3.28
N ARG A 41 8.90 8.72 -4.41
CA ARG A 41 7.92 9.31 -5.33
C ARG A 41 7.07 8.25 -6.03
N LEU A 42 5.80 8.60 -6.21
CA LEU A 42 4.88 7.87 -7.09
C LEU A 42 5.24 8.09 -8.56
N SER A 43 5.10 7.04 -9.38
CA SER A 43 5.25 7.15 -10.82
C SER A 43 4.12 7.99 -11.44
N PRO A 44 4.33 8.56 -12.64
CA PRO A 44 3.21 8.95 -13.49
C PRO A 44 2.29 7.74 -13.69
N GLY A 45 1.00 7.87 -13.36
CA GLY A 45 0.04 6.77 -13.45
C GLY A 45 0.04 5.76 -12.30
N ALA A 46 0.67 6.09 -11.15
CA ALA A 46 0.67 5.21 -9.99
C ALA A 46 -0.75 4.90 -9.49
N ARG A 47 -0.97 3.65 -9.10
CA ARG A 47 -2.24 3.14 -8.58
C ARG A 47 -2.09 2.76 -7.12
N ILE A 48 -3.10 3.13 -6.33
CA ILE A 48 -3.15 2.78 -4.91
C ILE A 48 -4.46 2.05 -4.67
N HIS A 49 -4.37 0.82 -4.22
CA HIS A 49 -5.48 -0.02 -3.82
C HIS A 49 -5.63 0.00 -2.31
N ASP A 50 -6.84 0.21 -1.83
CA ASP A 50 -7.15 0.08 -0.40
C ASP A 50 -7.21 -1.39 0.04
N THR A 51 -7.62 -1.59 1.29
CA THR A 51 -7.79 -2.93 1.88
C THR A 51 -8.93 -3.74 1.24
N ALA A 52 -9.91 -3.07 0.62
CA ALA A 52 -10.98 -3.68 -0.17
C ALA A 52 -10.60 -3.86 -1.65
N ASN A 53 -9.34 -3.60 -2.00
CA ASN A 53 -8.80 -3.65 -3.36
C ASN A 53 -9.36 -2.59 -4.33
N LEU A 54 -9.99 -1.54 -3.81
CA LEU A 54 -10.52 -0.44 -4.60
C LEU A 54 -9.44 0.62 -4.83
N LEU A 55 -9.49 1.26 -6.00
CA LEU A 55 -8.57 2.35 -6.32
C LEU A 55 -8.91 3.58 -5.46
N VAL A 56 -7.91 4.10 -4.75
CA VAL A 56 -8.01 5.31 -3.92
C VAL A 56 -7.03 6.37 -4.38
N LEU A 57 -7.41 7.63 -4.20
CA LEU A 57 -6.60 8.77 -4.62
C LEU A 57 -5.56 9.11 -3.54
N SER A 58 -4.31 9.32 -3.95
CA SER A 58 -3.20 9.66 -3.06
C SER A 58 -3.46 10.94 -2.24
N GLY A 59 -4.18 11.92 -2.79
CA GLY A 59 -4.57 13.13 -2.07
C GLY A 59 -5.43 12.88 -0.83
N GLY A 60 -6.20 11.78 -0.79
CA GLY A 60 -6.99 11.38 0.39
C GLY A 60 -6.18 10.65 1.45
N LEU A 61 -4.91 10.34 1.19
CA LEU A 61 -4.03 9.54 2.04
C LEU A 61 -2.90 10.36 2.68
N VAL A 62 -2.96 11.69 2.54
CA VAL A 62 -1.91 12.60 3.02
C VAL A 62 -1.72 12.47 4.54
N ASN A 63 -0.47 12.40 4.97
CA ASN A 63 -0.02 12.27 6.36
C ASN A 63 -0.51 11.02 7.10
N GLN A 64 -0.93 9.97 6.37
CA GLN A 64 -1.28 8.69 6.96
C GLN A 64 -0.11 7.71 6.84
N GLU A 65 0.28 7.05 7.93
CA GLU A 65 1.23 5.94 7.89
C GLU A 65 0.51 4.66 7.50
N LEU A 66 0.79 4.17 6.29
CA LEU A 66 0.15 3.00 5.70
C LEU A 66 1.15 1.88 5.54
N VAL A 67 0.82 0.69 6.05
CA VAL A 67 1.58 -0.52 5.72
C VAL A 67 1.13 -0.99 4.36
N VAL A 68 2.05 -1.03 3.40
CA VAL A 68 1.76 -1.33 2.00
C VAL A 68 2.65 -2.44 1.46
N ASN A 69 2.12 -3.17 0.47
CA ASN A 69 2.96 -3.78 -0.54
C ASN A 69 3.05 -2.83 -1.74
N TYR A 70 4.19 -2.79 -2.42
CA TYR A 70 4.36 -1.92 -3.58
C TYR A 70 5.28 -2.54 -4.63
N VAL A 71 5.06 -2.18 -5.90
CA VAL A 71 5.96 -2.49 -7.03
C VAL A 71 6.52 -1.19 -7.59
N ARG A 72 7.76 -1.25 -8.06
CA ARG A 72 8.41 -0.15 -8.76
C ARG A 72 8.38 -0.33 -10.27
N ASP A 73 8.29 0.77 -11.01
CA ASP A 73 8.44 0.76 -12.47
C ASP A 73 9.92 0.67 -12.90
N GLY A 74 10.16 0.68 -14.21
CA GLY A 74 11.52 0.63 -14.79
C GLY A 74 12.39 1.85 -14.47
N HIS A 75 11.80 2.96 -14.01
CA HIS A 75 12.52 4.14 -13.53
C HIS A 75 12.77 4.10 -12.01
N GLY A 76 12.34 3.03 -11.34
CA GLY A 76 12.46 2.85 -9.90
C GLY A 76 11.44 3.65 -9.09
N LEU A 77 10.39 4.21 -9.71
CA LEU A 77 9.33 4.94 -9.02
C LEU A 77 8.25 3.97 -8.52
N ILE A 78 7.55 4.34 -7.45
CA ILE A 78 6.46 3.52 -6.91
C ILE A 78 5.27 3.55 -7.88
N HIS A 79 4.92 2.41 -8.48
CA HIS A 79 3.93 2.32 -9.56
C HIS A 79 2.60 1.71 -9.10
N GLU A 80 2.67 0.64 -8.32
CA GLU A 80 1.49 -0.08 -7.85
C GLU A 80 1.61 -0.24 -6.35
N VAL A 81 0.54 0.08 -5.60
CA VAL A 81 0.53 0.09 -4.14
C VAL A 81 -0.73 -0.59 -3.64
N TRP A 82 -0.59 -1.50 -2.68
CA TRP A 82 -1.71 -2.12 -1.97
C TRP A 82 -1.59 -1.82 -0.48
N ILE A 83 -2.57 -1.13 0.07
CA ILE A 83 -2.74 -0.93 1.51
C ILE A 83 -3.17 -2.24 2.12
N LEU A 84 -2.41 -2.70 3.12
CA LEU A 84 -2.58 -4.02 3.70
C LEU A 84 -3.57 -4.01 4.86
N THR A 85 -4.36 -5.08 4.96
CA THR A 85 -5.05 -5.41 6.20
C THR A 85 -4.02 -5.89 7.25
N PRO A 86 -4.38 -5.89 8.54
CA PRO A 86 -3.53 -6.47 9.59
C PRO A 86 -3.16 -7.93 9.32
N GLN A 87 -4.09 -8.71 8.76
CA GLN A 87 -3.88 -10.11 8.41
C GLN A 87 -2.85 -10.25 7.27
N GLU A 88 -2.96 -9.43 6.23
CA GLU A 88 -1.99 -9.40 5.12
C GLU A 88 -0.60 -8.94 5.58
N ALA A 89 -0.55 -7.97 6.49
CA ALA A 89 0.70 -7.48 7.07
C ALA A 89 1.40 -8.55 7.93
N ALA A 90 0.64 -9.45 8.58
CA ALA A 90 1.18 -10.55 9.37
C ALA A 90 1.79 -11.69 8.52
N LEU A 91 1.42 -11.79 7.24
CA LEU A 91 2.03 -12.78 6.34
C LEU A 91 3.49 -12.43 6.06
N LYS A 92 4.37 -13.43 6.22
CA LYS A 92 5.78 -13.32 5.86
C LYS A 92 5.90 -13.16 4.34
N ARG A 93 6.51 -12.06 3.89
CA ARG A 93 6.96 -11.92 2.50
C ARG A 93 8.45 -12.26 2.41
N PRO A 94 8.91 -12.84 1.29
CA PRO A 94 10.33 -12.86 1.00
C PRO A 94 10.83 -11.42 0.92
N VAL A 95 11.71 -11.06 1.86
CA VAL A 95 12.50 -9.83 1.74
C VAL A 95 13.52 -10.08 0.64
N LYS A 96 13.61 -9.20 -0.37
CA LYS A 96 14.70 -9.29 -1.33
C LYS A 96 16.01 -9.17 -0.54
N PRO A 97 16.90 -10.19 -0.54
CA PRO A 97 18.18 -10.07 0.11
C PRO A 97 18.91 -8.91 -0.55
N THR A 98 19.42 -8.01 0.28
CA THR A 98 20.15 -6.81 -0.12
C THR A 98 21.44 -7.20 -0.82
#